data_AF-A0A8J9ZZY4-F1
#
_entry.id   AF-A0A8J9ZZY4-F1
#
_cell.length_a   1.000
_cell.length_b   1.000
_cell.length_c   1.000
_cell.angle_alpha   90.00
_cell.angle_beta   90.00
_cell.angle_gamma   90.00
#
_symmetry.space_group_name_H-M   'P 1'
#
loop_
_entity.id
_entity.type
_entity.pdbx_description
1 polymer ?
#
loop_
_entity_poly.entity_id
_entity_poly.type
_entity_poly.pdbx_seq_one_letter_code
_entity_poly.pdbx_strand_id
1 'polypeptide(L)'
;MPGRWHAFTVKHLCYLCGLVSSWYQSLAYAVFRGHSPAVIKMADAQARVEQSVKTLVTDIERDYVRKMQAKMFTCSATCCDDSSASMDDVGRCIDRCSQPLSRSQQLVTNELNEFQSRLQRCARTCQDEVQDKMKAGNTNQVELTAMMEQCIGRCADTHLSLLPDIKSRLVKNFQAEMNQ
;
A
#
# COMPACT_ATOMS: atom_id res chain seq x y z
N MET A 1 31.31 7.40 -30.38
CA MET A 1 31.07 6.47 -29.25
C MET A 1 29.78 6.95 -28.58
N PRO A 2 28.73 6.10 -28.46
CA PRO A 2 28.65 4.89 -27.62
C PRO A 2 28.29 3.66 -28.49
N GLY A 3 28.28 2.39 -28.06
CA GLY A 3 28.27 1.78 -26.73
C GLY A 3 27.31 0.58 -26.71
N ARG A 4 27.57 -0.40 -27.59
CA ARG A 4 27.34 -1.86 -27.52
C ARG A 4 26.38 -2.39 -26.42
N TRP A 5 25.20 -2.90 -26.82
CA TRP A 5 24.51 -4.03 -26.17
C TRP A 5 24.20 -5.08 -27.24
N HIS A 6 24.64 -6.31 -27.00
CA HIS A 6 24.55 -7.45 -27.93
C HIS A 6 23.17 -8.12 -27.90
N ALA A 7 22.80 -8.56 -29.10
CA ALA A 7 21.70 -9.42 -29.48
C ALA A 7 21.51 -10.68 -28.62
N PHE A 8 20.26 -11.00 -28.28
CA PHE A 8 19.74 -12.38 -28.20
C PHE A 8 18.20 -12.41 -28.17
N THR A 9 17.56 -12.02 -29.27
CA THR A 9 16.17 -12.35 -29.59
C THR A 9 16.17 -12.59 -31.10
N VAL A 10 15.84 -13.78 -31.61
CA VAL A 10 14.49 -14.07 -32.14
C VAL A 10 14.23 -15.59 -32.23
N LYS A 11 15.23 -16.47 -32.05
CA LYS A 11 15.05 -17.92 -32.30
C LYS A 11 14.31 -18.70 -31.19
N HIS A 12 14.09 -18.12 -30.02
CA HIS A 12 13.35 -18.77 -28.91
C HIS A 12 11.85 -18.42 -28.86
N LEU A 13 11.36 -17.47 -29.67
CA LEU A 13 9.96 -17.03 -29.61
C LEU A 13 8.95 -17.96 -30.32
N CYS A 14 9.38 -18.83 -31.25
CA CYS A 14 8.42 -19.66 -31.98
C CYS A 14 7.93 -20.91 -31.21
N TYR A 15 8.72 -21.47 -30.29
CA TYR A 15 8.31 -22.69 -29.56
C TYR A 15 7.38 -22.42 -28.36
N LEU A 16 7.38 -21.19 -27.82
CA LEU A 16 6.53 -20.82 -26.69
C LEU A 16 5.10 -20.44 -27.11
N CYS A 17 4.85 -20.08 -28.36
CA CYS A 17 3.54 -19.60 -28.79
C CYS A 17 2.45 -20.71 -28.82
N GLY A 18 2.84 -21.98 -28.93
CA GLY A 18 1.89 -23.12 -28.97
C GLY A 18 1.43 -23.63 -27.60
N LEU A 19 2.23 -23.46 -26.54
CA LEU A 19 1.84 -23.81 -25.17
C LEU A 19 1.06 -22.68 -24.49
N VAL A 20 1.28 -21.44 -24.93
CA VAL A 20 0.55 -20.27 -24.44
C VAL A 20 -0.92 -20.35 -24.81
N SER A 21 -1.33 -20.95 -25.94
CA SER A 21 -2.74 -21.03 -26.33
C SER A 21 -3.57 -21.96 -25.44
N SER A 22 -3.07 -23.15 -25.08
CA SER A 22 -3.80 -24.08 -24.19
C SER A 22 -3.82 -23.58 -22.73
N TRP A 23 -2.74 -22.93 -22.28
CA TRP A 23 -2.72 -22.21 -21.02
C TRP A 23 -3.61 -20.97 -21.02
N TYR A 24 -3.70 -20.22 -22.13
CA TYR A 24 -4.64 -19.10 -22.27
C TYR A 24 -6.08 -19.58 -22.34
N GLN A 25 -6.37 -20.69 -23.01
CA GLN A 25 -7.72 -21.27 -23.02
C GLN A 25 -8.11 -21.74 -21.62
N SER A 26 -7.18 -22.36 -20.87
CA SER A 26 -7.41 -22.82 -19.49
C SER A 26 -7.46 -21.68 -18.47
N LEU A 27 -6.63 -20.64 -18.63
CA LEU A 27 -6.68 -19.40 -17.84
C LEU A 27 -7.92 -18.58 -18.18
N ALA A 28 -8.32 -18.49 -19.44
CA ALA A 28 -9.58 -17.86 -19.84
C ALA A 28 -10.78 -18.67 -19.31
N TYR A 29 -10.73 -20.01 -19.34
CA TYR A 29 -11.74 -20.85 -18.68
C TYR A 29 -11.75 -20.66 -17.15
N ALA A 30 -10.60 -20.41 -16.52
CA ALA A 30 -10.49 -20.12 -15.09
C ALA A 30 -10.94 -18.70 -14.72
N VAL A 31 -10.74 -17.71 -15.61
CA VAL A 31 -11.16 -16.31 -15.44
C VAL A 31 -12.66 -16.13 -15.73
N PHE A 32 -13.24 -16.93 -16.63
CA PHE A 32 -14.66 -16.89 -17.00
C PHE A 32 -15.54 -17.98 -16.35
N ARG A 33 -14.97 -18.91 -15.56
CA ARG A 33 -15.76 -19.72 -14.63
C ARG A 33 -16.21 -18.84 -13.46
N GLY A 34 -17.31 -18.14 -13.70
CA GLY A 34 -18.21 -17.63 -12.67
C GLY A 34 -17.50 -16.96 -11.50
N HIS A 35 -17.05 -15.72 -11.70
CA HIS A 35 -16.92 -14.83 -10.55
C HIS A 35 -18.33 -14.66 -9.99
N SER A 36 -18.67 -15.42 -8.93
CA SER A 36 -19.90 -15.20 -8.17
C SER A 36 -19.99 -13.70 -7.85
N PRO A 37 -21.19 -13.08 -7.91
CA PRO A 37 -21.38 -11.65 -7.58
C PRO A 37 -20.72 -11.23 -6.26
N ALA A 38 -20.58 -12.18 -5.35
CA ALA A 38 -19.90 -12.04 -4.08
C ALA A 38 -18.40 -11.83 -4.13
N VAL A 39 -17.69 -12.57 -4.98
CA VAL A 39 -16.24 -12.41 -5.15
C VAL A 39 -15.93 -11.02 -5.71
N ILE A 40 -16.80 -10.50 -6.58
CA ILE A 40 -16.70 -9.16 -7.18
C ILE A 40 -16.89 -8.07 -6.11
N LYS A 41 -17.88 -8.20 -5.23
CA LYS A 41 -18.13 -7.20 -4.17
C LYS A 41 -17.07 -7.21 -3.06
N MET A 42 -16.49 -8.36 -2.75
CA MET A 42 -15.35 -8.44 -1.84
C MET A 42 -14.12 -7.74 -2.41
N ALA A 43 -13.85 -7.96 -3.70
CA ALA A 43 -12.80 -7.25 -4.42
C ALA A 43 -13.08 -5.74 -4.47
N ASP A 44 -14.34 -5.33 -4.60
CA ASP A 44 -14.72 -3.91 -4.57
C ASP A 44 -14.45 -3.27 -3.20
N ALA A 45 -14.87 -3.91 -2.10
CA ALA A 45 -14.59 -3.39 -0.75
C ALA A 45 -13.08 -3.24 -0.49
N GLN A 46 -12.28 -4.21 -0.93
CA GLN A 46 -10.83 -4.14 -0.85
C GLN A 46 -10.27 -3.00 -1.72
N ALA A 47 -10.71 -2.88 -2.98
CA ALA A 47 -10.25 -1.85 -3.89
C ALA A 47 -10.57 -0.43 -3.37
N ARG A 48 -11.74 -0.23 -2.75
CA ARG A 48 -12.11 1.06 -2.14
C ARG A 48 -11.15 1.45 -1.02
N VAL A 49 -10.78 0.49 -0.15
CA VAL A 49 -9.84 0.74 0.94
C VAL A 49 -8.45 1.05 0.39
N GLU A 50 -7.95 0.24 -0.54
CA GLU A 50 -6.63 0.44 -1.17
C GLU A 50 -6.54 1.81 -1.86
N GLN A 51 -7.57 2.19 -2.63
CA GLN A 51 -7.60 3.47 -3.33
C GLN A 51 -7.64 4.65 -2.35
N SER A 52 -8.38 4.52 -1.25
CA SER A 52 -8.47 5.58 -0.23
C SER A 52 -7.15 5.76 0.52
N VAL A 53 -6.50 4.65 0.89
CA VAL A 53 -5.15 4.67 1.49
C VAL A 53 -4.13 5.27 0.52
N LYS A 54 -4.15 4.85 -0.74
CA LYS A 54 -3.26 5.39 -1.79
C LYS A 54 -3.44 6.90 -1.96
N THR A 55 -4.68 7.37 -1.98
CA THR A 55 -5.01 8.79 -2.08
C THR A 55 -4.46 9.57 -0.88
N LEU A 56 -4.68 9.06 0.33
CA LEU A 56 -4.16 9.66 1.57
C LEU A 56 -2.63 9.77 1.54
N VAL A 57 -1.93 8.69 1.15
CA VAL A 57 -0.46 8.68 1.08
C VAL A 57 0.04 9.63 0.01
N THR A 58 -0.61 9.67 -1.16
CA THR A 58 -0.23 10.56 -2.26
C THR A 58 -0.41 12.03 -1.88
N ASP A 59 -1.50 12.38 -1.20
CA ASP A 59 -1.72 13.73 -0.70
C ASP A 59 -0.64 14.15 0.30
N ILE A 60 -0.36 13.27 1.28
CA ILE A 60 0.68 13.52 2.29
C ILE A 60 2.06 13.68 1.65
N GLU A 61 2.39 12.80 0.70
CA GLU A 61 3.66 12.82 0.00
C GLU A 61 3.85 14.14 -0.75
N ARG A 62 2.85 14.52 -1.56
CA ARG A 62 2.84 15.76 -2.34
C ARG A 62 2.92 16.99 -1.44
N ASP A 63 2.10 17.05 -0.39
CA ASP A 63 1.88 18.30 0.36
C ASP A 63 2.91 18.54 1.46
N TYR A 64 3.53 17.47 1.99
CA TYR A 64 4.45 17.53 3.14
C TYR A 64 5.79 16.85 2.86
N VAL A 65 5.81 15.57 2.45
CA VAL A 65 7.06 14.79 2.35
C VAL A 65 8.04 15.40 1.36
N ARG A 66 7.58 15.85 0.18
CA ARG A 66 8.44 16.54 -0.80
C ARG A 66 9.09 17.80 -0.24
N LYS A 67 8.36 18.57 0.58
CA LYS A 67 8.89 19.78 1.22
C LYS A 67 9.93 19.44 2.28
N MET A 68 9.68 18.40 3.07
CA MET A 68 10.65 17.89 4.04
C MET A 68 11.93 17.39 3.37
N GLN A 69 11.80 16.64 2.26
CA GLN A 69 12.93 16.21 1.43
C GLN A 69 13.73 17.40 0.90
N ALA A 70 13.05 18.41 0.34
CA ALA A 70 13.73 19.62 -0.16
C ALA A 70 14.51 20.35 0.95
N LYS A 71 13.92 20.50 2.14
CA LYS A 71 14.60 21.07 3.31
C LYS A 71 15.81 20.23 3.74
N MET A 72 15.65 18.91 3.83
CA MET A 72 16.73 17.99 4.17
C MET A 72 17.90 18.14 3.19
N PHE A 73 17.64 18.05 1.87
CA PHE A 73 18.68 18.15 0.85
C PHE A 73 19.38 19.51 0.86
N THR A 74 18.64 20.60 1.06
CA THR A 74 19.22 21.94 1.17
C THR A 74 20.13 22.04 2.40
N CYS A 75 19.67 21.56 3.56
CA CYS A 75 20.45 21.49 4.79
C CYS A 75 21.73 20.67 4.60
N SER A 76 21.63 19.49 3.99
CA SER A 76 22.77 18.63 3.72
C SER A 76 23.75 19.26 2.74
N ALA A 77 23.28 20.01 1.73
CA ALA A 77 24.16 20.75 0.84
C ALA A 77 24.97 21.81 1.60
N THR A 78 24.31 22.59 2.47
CA THR A 78 24.99 23.55 3.34
C THR A 78 26.04 22.90 4.25
N CYS A 79 25.78 21.69 4.76
CA CYS A 79 26.77 20.94 5.54
C CYS A 79 28.03 20.63 4.72
N CYS A 80 27.88 20.32 3.43
CA CYS A 80 28.99 19.98 2.53
C CYS A 80 29.76 21.22 2.04
N ASP A 81 29.14 22.40 2.06
CA ASP A 81 29.77 23.66 1.64
C ASP A 81 30.79 24.17 2.67
N ASP A 82 30.76 23.68 3.92
CA ASP A 82 31.73 24.05 4.94
C ASP A 82 33.07 23.31 4.74
N SER A 83 33.97 23.96 4.00
CA SER A 83 35.32 23.45 3.75
C SER A 83 36.22 23.38 4.99
N SER A 84 35.80 23.99 6.11
CA SER A 84 36.56 23.99 7.37
C SER A 84 36.16 22.84 8.31
N ALA A 85 35.00 22.23 8.08
CA ALA A 85 34.51 21.11 8.85
C ALA A 85 35.26 19.81 8.53
N SER A 86 35.44 18.95 9.54
CA SER A 86 35.96 17.61 9.31
C SER A 86 34.91 16.72 8.65
N MET A 87 35.35 15.62 8.02
CA MET A 87 34.43 14.63 7.42
C MET A 87 33.40 14.10 8.43
N ASP A 88 33.81 13.88 9.68
CA ASP A 88 32.92 13.39 10.74
C ASP A 88 31.88 14.44 11.16
N ASP A 89 32.26 15.73 11.14
CA ASP A 89 31.33 16.83 11.43
C ASP A 89 30.29 16.99 10.33
N VAL A 90 30.70 16.89 9.07
CA VAL A 90 29.78 16.90 7.92
C VAL A 90 28.82 15.72 7.99
N GLY A 91 29.30 14.52 8.30
CA GLY A 91 28.45 13.34 8.48
C GLY A 91 27.38 13.54 9.57
N ARG A 92 27.78 14.02 10.75
CA ARG A 92 26.84 14.34 11.84
C ARG A 92 25.84 15.44 11.46
N CYS A 93 26.25 16.43 10.68
CA CYS A 93 25.38 17.49 10.18
C CYS A 93 24.30 16.92 9.25
N ILE A 94 24.69 16.10 8.27
CA ILE A 94 23.76 15.43 7.33
C ILE A 94 22.78 14.52 8.08
N ASP A 95 23.28 13.75 9.06
CA ASP A 95 22.43 12.87 9.87
C ASP A 95 21.34 13.68 10.57
N ARG A 96 21.70 14.81 11.20
CA ARG A 96 20.72 15.72 11.83
C ARG A 96 19.71 16.28 10.83
N CYS A 97 20.14 16.67 9.63
CA CYS A 97 19.23 17.14 8.57
C CYS A 97 18.20 16.08 8.16
N SER A 98 18.57 14.80 8.19
CA SER A 98 17.71 13.68 7.75
C SER A 98 16.70 13.21 8.81
N GLN A 99 16.96 13.49 10.09
CA GLN A 99 16.17 12.97 11.21
C GLN A 99 14.67 13.35 11.15
N PRO A 100 14.27 14.61 10.87
CA PRO A 100 12.85 14.97 10.85
C PRO A 100 12.06 14.19 9.78
N LEU A 101 12.68 14.01 8.60
CA LEU A 101 12.10 13.22 7.51
C LEU A 101 11.99 11.74 7.91
N SER A 102 13.04 11.18 8.51
CA SER A 102 13.06 9.79 8.96
C SER A 102 11.98 9.49 10.00
N ARG A 103 11.84 10.33 11.03
CA ARG A 103 10.78 10.21 12.06
C ARG A 103 9.38 10.27 11.44
N SER A 104 9.18 11.20 10.51
CA SER A 104 7.91 11.35 9.79
C SER A 104 7.56 10.12 8.95
N GLN A 105 8.53 9.57 8.21
CA GLN A 105 8.34 8.34 7.42
C GLN A 105 8.03 7.12 8.30
N GLN A 106 8.68 7.00 9.45
CA GLN A 106 8.40 5.94 10.42
C GLN A 106 6.97 6.05 10.96
N LEU A 107 6.50 7.25 11.28
CA LEU A 107 5.12 7.44 11.75
C LEU A 107 4.08 7.04 10.69
N VAL A 108 4.28 7.43 9.42
CA VAL A 108 3.41 6.99 8.31
C VAL A 108 3.34 5.49 8.23
N THR A 109 4.50 4.83 8.27
CA THR A 109 4.60 3.37 8.18
C THR A 109 3.86 2.70 9.34
N ASN A 110 4.04 3.21 10.56
CA ASN A 110 3.37 2.68 11.75
C ASN A 110 1.84 2.84 11.69
N GLU A 111 1.35 4.01 11.30
CA GLU A 111 -0.09 4.29 11.17
C GLU A 111 -0.74 3.39 10.10
N LEU A 112 -0.08 3.20 8.95
CA LEU A 112 -0.59 2.33 7.89
C LEU A 112 -0.53 0.85 8.24
N ASN A 113 0.52 0.41 8.95
CA ASN A 113 0.62 -0.96 9.43
C ASN A 113 -0.46 -1.29 10.47
N GLU A 114 -0.73 -0.38 11.40
CA GLU A 114 -1.80 -0.56 12.38
C GLU A 114 -3.17 -0.56 11.69
N PHE A 115 -3.39 0.34 10.73
CA PHE A 115 -4.59 0.34 9.91
C PHE A 115 -4.81 -0.99 9.19
N GLN A 116 -3.77 -1.51 8.51
CA GLN A 116 -3.83 -2.78 7.81
C GLN A 116 -4.07 -3.96 8.78
N SER A 117 -3.39 -3.98 9.93
CA SER A 117 -3.54 -5.01 10.96
C SER A 117 -4.98 -5.07 11.47
N ARG A 118 -5.61 -3.92 11.73
CA ARG A 118 -7.00 -3.88 12.19
C ARG A 118 -7.97 -4.33 11.09
N LEU A 119 -7.74 -3.91 9.84
CA LEU A 119 -8.56 -4.34 8.70
C LEU A 119 -8.49 -5.85 8.48
N GLN A 120 -7.29 -6.43 8.51
CA GLN A 120 -7.10 -7.87 8.38
C GLN A 120 -7.76 -8.65 9.52
N ARG A 121 -7.65 -8.17 10.76
CA ARG A 121 -8.35 -8.77 11.91
C ARG A 121 -9.87 -8.75 11.70
N CYS A 122 -10.41 -7.62 11.26
CA CYS A 122 -11.83 -7.46 10.99
C CYS A 122 -12.32 -8.41 9.87
N ALA A 123 -11.55 -8.54 8.78
CA ALA A 123 -11.87 -9.50 7.71
C ALA A 123 -11.83 -10.96 8.19
N ARG A 124 -10.89 -11.32 9.08
CA ARG A 124 -10.86 -12.65 9.70
C ARG A 124 -12.07 -12.89 10.60
N THR A 125 -12.47 -11.92 11.42
CA THR A 125 -13.70 -12.02 12.21
C THR A 125 -14.92 -12.29 11.34
N CYS A 126 -15.03 -11.64 10.18
CA CYS A 126 -16.10 -11.94 9.22
C CYS A 126 -16.06 -13.38 8.70
N GLN A 127 -14.87 -13.94 8.46
CA GLN A 127 -14.71 -15.33 8.05
C GLN A 127 -15.15 -16.30 9.16
N ASP A 128 -14.75 -16.02 10.40
CA ASP A 128 -15.10 -16.84 11.57
C ASP A 128 -16.63 -16.85 11.79
N GLU A 129 -17.29 -15.70 11.70
CA GLU A 129 -18.75 -15.58 11.83
C GLU A 129 -19.51 -16.41 10.78
N VAL A 130 -19.02 -16.41 9.54
CA VAL A 130 -19.61 -17.22 8.46
C VAL A 130 -19.36 -18.71 8.70
N GLN A 131 -18.15 -19.09 9.14
CA GLN A 131 -17.84 -20.49 9.46
C GLN A 131 -18.70 -21.03 10.61
N ASP A 132 -18.95 -20.24 11.64
CA ASP A 132 -19.77 -20.66 12.77
C ASP A 132 -21.23 -20.85 12.37
N LYS A 133 -21.76 -19.99 11.48
CA LYS A 133 -23.08 -20.16 10.87
C LYS A 133 -23.17 -21.39 9.96
N MET A 134 -22.10 -21.73 9.24
CA MET A 134 -22.03 -22.98 8.48
C MET A 134 -22.11 -24.21 9.40
N LYS A 135 -21.37 -24.21 10.51
CA LYS A 135 -21.33 -25.33 11.47
C LYS A 135 -22.65 -25.52 12.23
N ALA A 136 -23.40 -24.44 12.48
CA ALA A 136 -24.67 -24.49 13.19
C ALA A 136 -25.80 -25.21 12.42
N GLY A 137 -25.62 -25.47 11.12
CA GLY A 137 -26.63 -26.09 10.26
C GLY A 137 -27.79 -25.13 9.93
N ASN A 138 -28.45 -25.35 8.79
CA ASN A 138 -29.59 -24.56 8.24
C ASN A 138 -29.29 -23.25 7.48
N THR A 139 -28.08 -23.05 6.95
CA THR A 139 -27.80 -21.86 6.10
C THR A 139 -27.46 -22.27 4.68
N ASN A 140 -28.16 -21.72 3.68
CA ASN A 140 -27.85 -21.99 2.27
C ASN A 140 -26.64 -21.18 1.80
N GLN A 141 -25.99 -21.61 0.71
CA GLN A 141 -24.78 -20.96 0.19
C GLN A 141 -24.99 -19.47 -0.12
N VAL A 142 -26.18 -19.08 -0.57
CA VAL A 142 -26.51 -17.70 -0.95
C VAL A 142 -26.52 -16.78 0.27
N GLU A 143 -27.12 -17.22 1.38
CA GLU A 143 -27.21 -16.47 2.62
C GLU A 143 -25.83 -16.32 3.29
N LEU A 144 -25.04 -17.39 3.35
CA LEU A 144 -23.65 -17.33 3.85
C LEU A 144 -22.80 -16.32 3.06
N THR A 145 -22.99 -16.31 1.75
CA THR A 145 -22.28 -15.42 0.84
C THR A 145 -22.69 -13.96 1.08
N ALA A 146 -23.99 -13.69 1.21
CA ALA A 146 -24.50 -12.35 1.50
C ALA A 146 -24.06 -11.83 2.88
N MET A 147 -24.01 -12.72 3.89
CA MET A 147 -23.48 -12.38 5.22
C MET A 147 -22.02 -11.97 5.15
N MET A 148 -21.20 -12.72 4.41
CA MET A 148 -19.78 -12.42 4.23
C MET A 148 -19.59 -11.06 3.53
N GLU A 149 -20.32 -10.81 2.45
CA GLU A 149 -20.30 -9.52 1.72
C GLU A 149 -20.65 -8.35 2.65
N GLN A 150 -21.73 -8.47 3.42
CA GLN A 150 -22.21 -7.41 4.30
C GLN A 150 -21.24 -7.16 5.46
N CYS A 151 -20.60 -8.21 5.99
CA CYS A 151 -19.58 -8.06 7.02
C CYS A 151 -18.34 -7.33 6.48
N ILE A 152 -17.81 -7.74 5.32
CA ILE A 152 -16.66 -7.06 4.71
C ILE A 152 -17.00 -5.62 4.30
N GLY A 153 -18.22 -5.36 3.81
CA GLY A 153 -18.67 -4.00 3.52
C GLY A 153 -18.61 -3.10 4.76
N ARG A 154 -19.20 -3.55 5.88
CA ARG A 154 -19.14 -2.84 7.16
C ARG A 154 -17.70 -2.66 7.67
N CYS A 155 -16.86 -3.67 7.46
CA CYS A 155 -15.44 -3.62 7.79
C CYS A 155 -14.74 -2.48 7.04
N ALA A 156 -14.90 -2.45 5.71
CA ALA A 156 -14.34 -1.40 4.87
C ALA A 156 -14.84 -0.02 5.30
N ASP A 157 -16.15 0.17 5.49
CA ASP A 157 -16.73 1.48 5.82
C ASP A 157 -16.24 1.98 7.19
N THR A 158 -16.19 1.10 8.19
CA THR A 158 -15.65 1.40 9.52
C THR A 158 -14.19 1.82 9.42
N HIS A 159 -13.37 1.10 8.67
CA HIS A 159 -11.96 1.44 8.51
C HIS A 159 -11.76 2.73 7.70
N LEU A 160 -12.49 2.93 6.61
CA LEU A 160 -12.43 4.16 5.83
C LEU A 160 -12.74 5.41 6.67
N SER A 161 -13.66 5.31 7.63
CA SER A 161 -13.98 6.40 8.56
C SER A 161 -12.80 6.82 9.46
N LEU A 162 -11.79 5.98 9.64
CA LEU A 162 -10.61 6.26 10.47
C LEU A 162 -9.49 6.98 9.70
N LEU A 163 -9.52 6.93 8.36
CA LEU A 163 -8.49 7.55 7.52
C LEU A 163 -8.34 9.07 7.74
N PRO A 164 -9.42 9.86 7.92
CA PRO A 164 -9.30 11.28 8.25
C PRO A 164 -8.53 11.53 9.55
N ASP A 165 -8.75 10.72 10.58
CA ASP A 165 -8.06 10.84 11.86
C ASP A 165 -6.59 10.48 11.74
N ILE A 166 -6.26 9.43 10.98
CA ILE A 166 -4.88 9.07 10.65
C ILE A 166 -4.20 10.25 9.93
N LYS A 167 -4.84 10.80 8.89
CA LYS A 167 -4.33 11.95 8.14
C LYS A 167 -4.07 13.14 9.07
N SER A 168 -5.00 13.43 9.99
CA SER A 168 -4.87 14.51 10.97
C SER A 168 -3.65 14.33 11.88
N ARG A 169 -3.42 13.12 12.42
CA ARG A 169 -2.24 12.83 13.24
C ARG A 169 -0.93 12.99 12.47
N LEU A 170 -0.87 12.46 11.24
CA LEU A 170 0.29 12.58 10.37
C LEU A 170 0.62 14.04 10.05
N VAL A 171 -0.38 14.82 9.63
CA VAL A 171 -0.21 16.24 9.30
C VAL A 171 0.30 17.03 10.50
N LYS A 172 -0.27 16.82 11.70
CA LYS A 172 0.19 17.49 12.93
C LYS A 172 1.65 17.18 13.23
N ASN A 173 2.07 15.92 13.07
CA ASN A 173 3.46 15.54 13.29
C ASN A 173 4.39 16.19 12.24
N PHE A 174 4.04 16.17 10.96
CA PHE A 174 4.89 16.78 9.92
C PHE A 174 5.04 18.28 10.12
N GLN A 175 3.98 18.97 10.54
CA GLN A 175 4.06 20.39 10.87
C GLN A 175 5.01 20.64 12.05
N ALA A 176 4.98 19.79 13.08
CA ALA A 176 5.90 19.87 14.21
C ALA A 176 7.36 19.57 13.80
N GLU A 177 7.59 18.60 12.93
CA GLU A 177 8.92 18.22 12.43
C GLU A 177 9.51 19.25 11.45
N MET A 178 8.66 19.94 10.67
CA MET A 178 9.10 20.98 9.73
C MET A 178 9.48 22.31 10.39
N ASN A 179 9.05 22.53 11.63
CA ASN A 179 9.29 23.76 12.40
C ASN A 179 10.44 23.63 13.40
N GLN A 180 11.07 22.45 13.45
CA GLN A 180 12.34 22.20 14.14
C GLN A 180 13.50 22.50 13.20
#